data_AF-A0A919JUD5-F1
#
_entry.id   AF-A0A919JUD5-F1
#
_cell.length_a   1.000
_cell.length_b   1.000
_cell.length_c   1.000
_cell.angle_alpha   90.00
_cell.angle_beta   90.00
_cell.angle_gamma   90.00
#
_symmetry.space_group_name_H-M   'P 1'
#
loop_
_entity.id
_entity.type
_entity.pdbx_description
1 polymer ?
#
loop_
_entity_poly.entity_id
_entity_poly.type
_entity_poly.pdbx_seq_one_letter_code
_entity_poly.pdbx_strand_id
1 'polypeptide(L)'
;MTTRDRQPIGRDYQLMVSALADATHRRDTGLTGAEQAYQESADQAAGELARAEGDALSADRWAGSAAAQVLDVDREAARLWDQLRRARGLRVRSLGEMPEPAPVDALPQAALPSNPAAAAADDADIPVVRESPRVILARAAERIDVTVRPAARRALPRRALPLLPLVGALIAALTGLLASGLVTFGSTGVWGGSVIRGLGWLAFLVAPSAGVPVAAVFAHRRLEAKLDIGGVGLTLLGGMIAATLMSLAFAASN
;
A
#
# COMPACT_ATOMS: atom_id res chain seq x y z
N MET A 1 -49.87 -95.75 22.17
CA MET A 1 -51.01 -94.82 22.09
C MET A 1 -50.77 -93.73 23.11
N THR A 2 -50.52 -92.53 22.62
CA THR A 2 -49.78 -91.44 23.27
C THR A 2 -50.66 -90.58 24.16
N THR A 3 -50.22 -90.35 25.41
CA THR A 3 -50.78 -89.46 26.43
C THR A 3 -50.61 -87.96 26.09
N ARG A 4 -50.80 -87.57 24.83
CA ARG A 4 -50.48 -86.22 24.32
C ARG A 4 -51.69 -85.26 24.25
N ASP A 5 -52.92 -85.74 24.46
CA ASP A 5 -54.13 -85.03 23.98
C ASP A 5 -55.04 -84.42 25.06
N ARG A 6 -54.52 -84.01 26.21
CA ARG A 6 -55.30 -83.16 27.15
C ARG A 6 -54.45 -82.02 27.69
N GLN A 7 -54.01 -81.12 26.82
CA GLN A 7 -53.68 -79.77 27.28
C GLN A 7 -54.98 -79.05 27.67
N PRO A 8 -55.04 -78.39 28.84
CA PRO A 8 -56.22 -77.63 29.23
C PRO A 8 -56.37 -76.46 28.25
N ILE A 9 -57.54 -76.31 27.64
CA ILE A 9 -57.90 -75.26 26.65
C ILE A 9 -57.47 -73.85 27.11
N GLY A 10 -57.41 -73.61 28.43
CA GLY A 10 -56.91 -72.35 29.00
C GLY A 10 -55.43 -72.06 28.75
N ARG A 11 -54.56 -73.07 28.58
CA ARG A 11 -53.12 -72.88 28.35
C ARG A 11 -52.83 -72.37 26.94
N ASP A 12 -53.52 -72.92 25.94
CA ASP A 12 -53.33 -72.48 24.55
C ASP A 12 -53.87 -71.07 24.33
N TYR A 13 -55.00 -70.75 24.97
CA TYR A 13 -55.51 -69.38 25.00
C TYR A 13 -54.52 -68.41 25.67
N GLN A 14 -53.94 -68.79 26.81
CA GLN A 14 -52.92 -67.98 27.48
C GLN A 14 -51.69 -67.74 26.61
N LEU A 15 -51.21 -68.77 25.90
CA LEU A 15 -50.08 -68.64 24.96
C LEU A 15 -50.43 -67.74 23.78
N MET A 16 -51.65 -67.81 23.26
CA MET A 16 -52.11 -66.94 22.17
C MET A 16 -52.23 -65.49 22.64
N VAL A 17 -52.77 -65.24 23.83
CA VAL A 17 -52.87 -63.90 24.41
C VAL A 17 -51.49 -63.33 24.71
N SER A 18 -50.54 -64.12 25.26
CA SER A 18 -49.18 -63.67 25.50
C SER A 18 -48.43 -63.39 24.19
N ALA A 19 -48.60 -64.25 23.18
CA ALA A 19 -48.00 -64.04 21.86
C ALA A 19 -48.57 -62.78 21.17
N LEU A 20 -49.88 -62.52 21.31
CA LEU A 20 -50.50 -61.30 20.82
C LEU A 20 -49.95 -60.06 21.55
N ALA A 21 -49.86 -60.12 22.88
CA ALA A 21 -49.31 -59.05 23.70
C ALA A 21 -47.85 -58.73 23.31
N ASP A 22 -47.02 -59.77 23.15
CA ASP A 22 -45.63 -59.64 22.70
C ASP A 22 -45.54 -59.05 21.28
N ALA A 23 -46.43 -59.46 20.37
CA ALA A 23 -46.47 -58.93 19.01
C ALA A 23 -46.90 -57.45 18.99
N THR A 24 -47.91 -57.07 19.77
CA THR A 24 -48.31 -55.67 19.92
C THR A 24 -47.21 -54.83 20.56
N HIS A 25 -46.53 -55.36 21.58
CA HIS A 25 -45.41 -54.66 22.21
C HIS A 25 -44.26 -54.42 21.25
N ARG A 26 -43.86 -55.43 20.45
CA ARG A 26 -42.84 -55.28 19.40
C ARG A 26 -43.25 -54.30 18.30
N ARG A 27 -44.53 -54.29 17.92
CA ARG A 27 -45.05 -53.34 16.93
C ARG A 27 -44.95 -51.92 17.47
N ASP A 28 -45.40 -51.69 18.69
CA ASP A 28 -45.45 -50.36 19.27
C ASP A 28 -44.03 -49.82 19.54
N THR A 29 -43.09 -50.65 20.01
CA THR A 29 -41.68 -50.24 20.14
C THR A 29 -41.05 -49.95 18.78
N GLY A 30 -41.36 -50.74 17.75
CA GLY A 30 -40.92 -50.47 16.37
C GLY A 30 -41.49 -49.17 15.80
N LEU A 31 -42.76 -48.88 16.06
CA LEU A 31 -43.42 -47.64 15.64
C LEU A 31 -42.84 -46.42 16.35
N THR A 32 -42.66 -46.48 17.67
CA THR A 32 -42.03 -45.38 18.43
C THR A 32 -40.59 -45.14 17.98
N GLY A 33 -39.82 -46.20 17.72
CA GLY A 33 -38.47 -46.08 17.17
C GLY A 33 -38.43 -45.44 15.78
N ALA A 34 -39.36 -45.82 14.89
CA ALA A 34 -39.48 -45.23 13.57
C ALA A 34 -39.90 -43.75 13.63
N GLU A 35 -40.84 -43.40 14.52
CA GLU A 35 -41.28 -42.02 14.74
C GLU A 35 -40.14 -41.15 15.27
N GLN A 36 -39.37 -41.65 16.24
CA GLN A 36 -38.22 -40.94 16.78
C GLN A 36 -37.12 -40.74 15.73
N ALA A 37 -36.80 -41.77 14.94
CA ALA A 37 -35.82 -41.66 13.86
C ALA A 37 -36.29 -40.68 12.76
N TYR A 38 -37.58 -40.65 12.45
CA TYR A 38 -38.15 -39.69 11.52
C TYR A 38 -38.04 -38.25 12.06
N GLN A 39 -38.36 -38.03 13.34
CA GLN A 39 -38.23 -36.71 13.98
C GLN A 39 -36.77 -36.24 14.00
N GLU A 40 -35.83 -37.11 14.39
CA GLU A 40 -34.40 -36.79 14.39
C GLU A 40 -33.88 -36.46 12.98
N SER A 41 -34.28 -37.24 11.97
CA SER A 41 -33.92 -36.95 10.58
C SER A 41 -34.54 -35.65 10.07
N ALA A 42 -35.76 -35.31 10.49
CA ALA A 42 -36.42 -34.06 10.11
C ALA A 42 -35.72 -32.85 10.76
N ASP A 43 -35.34 -32.96 12.03
CA ASP A 43 -34.59 -31.93 12.75
C ASP A 43 -33.20 -31.71 12.14
N GLN A 44 -32.51 -32.81 11.78
CA GLN A 44 -31.22 -32.72 11.08
C GLN A 44 -31.38 -32.02 9.71
N ALA A 45 -32.37 -32.42 8.91
CA ALA A 45 -32.62 -31.81 7.60
C ALA A 45 -32.97 -30.32 7.71
N ALA A 46 -33.76 -29.93 8.72
CA ALA A 46 -34.08 -28.54 9.00
C ALA A 46 -32.83 -27.74 9.41
N GLY A 47 -31.94 -28.32 10.21
CA GLY A 47 -30.67 -27.70 10.59
C GLY A 47 -29.71 -27.52 9.40
N GLU A 48 -29.64 -28.50 8.50
CA GLU A 48 -28.85 -28.41 7.27
C GLU A 48 -29.40 -27.36 6.31
N LEU A 49 -30.73 -27.30 6.16
CA LEU A 49 -31.39 -26.26 5.35
C LEU A 49 -31.11 -24.86 5.91
N ALA A 50 -31.27 -24.66 7.22
CA ALA A 50 -31.00 -23.37 7.86
C ALA A 50 -29.54 -22.94 7.71
N ARG A 51 -28.59 -23.89 7.78
CA ARG A 51 -27.17 -23.62 7.51
C ARG A 51 -26.97 -23.21 6.06
N ALA A 52 -27.53 -23.95 5.10
CA ALA A 52 -27.41 -23.66 3.67
C ALA A 52 -28.01 -22.29 3.30
N GLU A 53 -29.16 -21.93 3.89
CA GLU A 53 -29.78 -20.61 3.74
C GLU A 53 -28.88 -19.50 4.32
N GLY A 54 -28.29 -19.73 5.49
CA GLY A 54 -27.32 -18.82 6.10
C GLY A 54 -26.10 -18.58 5.20
N ASP A 55 -25.56 -19.65 4.63
CA ASP A 55 -24.42 -19.60 3.72
C ASP A 55 -24.79 -18.85 2.43
N ALA A 56 -25.96 -19.12 1.85
CA ALA A 56 -26.46 -18.42 0.67
C ALA A 56 -26.64 -16.90 0.91
N LEU A 57 -27.24 -16.51 2.03
CA LEU A 57 -27.38 -15.09 2.42
C LEU A 57 -26.04 -14.42 2.70
N SER A 58 -25.05 -15.16 3.19
CA SER A 58 -23.70 -14.64 3.39
C SER A 58 -22.99 -14.40 2.05
N ALA A 59 -23.13 -15.34 1.11
CA ALA A 59 -22.57 -15.26 -0.23
C ALA A 59 -23.18 -14.09 -1.03
N ASP A 60 -24.50 -13.88 -0.93
CA ASP A 60 -25.18 -12.78 -1.60
C ASP A 60 -24.71 -11.41 -1.08
N ARG A 61 -24.60 -11.26 0.24
CA ARG A 61 -24.05 -10.05 0.87
C ARG A 61 -22.61 -9.79 0.41
N TRP A 62 -21.80 -10.84 0.31
CA TRP A 62 -20.42 -10.72 -0.16
C TRP A 62 -20.38 -10.31 -1.64
N ALA A 63 -21.15 -10.95 -2.50
CA ALA A 63 -21.24 -10.62 -3.92
C ALA A 63 -21.67 -9.15 -4.11
N GLY A 64 -22.66 -8.68 -3.34
CA GLY A 64 -23.08 -7.27 -3.34
C GLY A 64 -21.95 -6.32 -2.94
N SER A 65 -21.16 -6.68 -1.91
CA SER A 65 -20.02 -5.86 -1.47
C SER A 65 -18.88 -5.83 -2.49
N ALA A 66 -18.61 -6.96 -3.16
CA ALA A 66 -17.59 -7.07 -4.18
C ALA A 66 -17.96 -6.27 -5.44
N ALA A 67 -19.22 -6.35 -5.87
CA ALA A 67 -19.73 -5.55 -6.99
C ALA A 67 -19.60 -4.04 -6.73
N ALA A 68 -19.90 -3.59 -5.50
CA ALA A 68 -19.72 -2.19 -5.12
C ALA A 68 -18.26 -1.74 -5.17
N GLN A 69 -17.32 -2.59 -4.73
CA GLN A 69 -15.88 -2.31 -4.80
C GLN A 69 -15.37 -2.19 -6.24
N VAL A 70 -15.83 -3.07 -7.15
CA VAL A 70 -15.48 -3.01 -8.57
C VAL A 70 -15.95 -1.69 -9.18
N LEU A 71 -17.21 -1.31 -8.95
CA LEU A 71 -17.75 -0.03 -9.45
C LEU A 71 -16.97 1.19 -8.93
N ASP A 72 -16.52 1.15 -7.68
CA ASP A 72 -15.71 2.21 -7.11
C ASP A 72 -14.33 2.30 -7.77
N VAL A 73 -13.69 1.16 -8.00
CA VAL A 73 -12.41 1.07 -8.72
C VAL A 73 -12.56 1.58 -10.16
N ASP A 74 -13.64 1.21 -10.85
CA ASP A 74 -13.92 1.66 -12.22
C ASP A 74 -14.13 3.18 -12.27
N ARG A 75 -14.85 3.76 -11.30
CA ARG A 75 -15.01 5.22 -11.19
C ARG A 75 -13.67 5.92 -10.95
N GLU A 76 -12.79 5.36 -10.13
CA GLU A 76 -11.45 5.91 -9.88
C GLU A 76 -10.55 5.81 -11.11
N ALA A 77 -10.56 4.67 -11.80
CA ALA A 77 -9.83 4.47 -13.04
C ALA A 77 -10.29 5.48 -14.11
N ALA A 78 -11.61 5.67 -14.27
CA ALA A 78 -12.17 6.66 -15.18
C ALA A 78 -11.73 8.09 -14.83
N ARG A 79 -11.74 8.46 -13.53
CA ARG A 79 -11.26 9.77 -13.07
C ARG A 79 -9.77 9.98 -13.38
N LEU A 80 -8.93 8.98 -13.14
CA LEU A 80 -7.50 9.03 -13.42
C LEU A 80 -7.23 9.15 -14.93
N TRP A 81 -7.97 8.39 -15.74
CA TRP A 81 -7.91 8.47 -17.19
C TRP A 81 -8.26 9.87 -17.71
N ASP A 82 -9.33 10.44 -17.19
CA ASP A 82 -9.74 11.81 -17.47
C ASP A 82 -8.68 12.84 -17.09
N GLN A 83 -8.04 12.66 -15.93
CA GLN A 83 -6.94 13.53 -15.48
C GLN A 83 -5.75 13.44 -16.43
N LEU A 84 -5.37 12.23 -16.86
CA LEU A 84 -4.31 11.99 -17.85
C LEU A 84 -4.65 12.63 -19.19
N ARG A 85 -5.90 12.54 -19.65
CA ARG A 85 -6.37 13.17 -20.89
C ARG A 85 -6.30 14.70 -20.83
N ARG A 86 -6.61 15.29 -19.66
CA ARG A 86 -6.55 16.74 -19.41
C ARG A 86 -5.12 17.25 -19.15
N ALA A 87 -4.19 16.39 -18.77
CA ALA A 87 -2.79 16.76 -18.53
C ALA A 87 -2.09 17.16 -19.85
N ARG A 88 -2.15 18.45 -20.17
CA ARG A 88 -1.53 19.06 -21.36
C ARG A 88 -0.01 18.84 -21.40
N GLY A 89 0.49 18.11 -22.40
CA GLY A 89 1.93 17.91 -22.62
C GLY A 89 2.34 16.56 -23.20
N LEU A 90 1.52 15.52 -23.03
CA LEU A 90 1.66 14.30 -23.84
C LEU A 90 1.31 14.65 -25.30
N ARG A 91 1.91 13.99 -26.28
CA ARG A 91 1.43 14.07 -27.67
C ARG A 91 0.08 13.34 -27.73
N VAL A 92 -0.97 14.02 -27.27
CA VAL A 92 -2.34 13.54 -26.96
C VAL A 92 -3.11 13.01 -28.18
N ARG A 93 -2.47 12.81 -29.33
CA ARG A 93 -3.19 12.37 -30.53
C ARG A 93 -3.58 10.89 -30.53
N SER A 94 -3.23 10.09 -29.52
CA SER A 94 -3.46 8.64 -29.54
C SER A 94 -3.96 8.00 -28.25
N LEU A 95 -4.35 8.74 -27.20
CA LEU A 95 -4.84 8.07 -25.97
C LEU A 95 -6.21 7.40 -26.17
N GLY A 96 -6.96 7.67 -27.25
CA GLY A 96 -8.14 6.89 -27.62
C GLY A 96 -9.31 6.99 -26.61
N GLU A 97 -10.27 6.08 -26.75
CA GLU A 97 -11.34 5.89 -25.76
C GLU A 97 -10.81 5.14 -24.53
N MET A 98 -11.53 5.22 -23.40
CA MET A 98 -11.14 4.49 -22.19
C MET A 98 -11.08 3.00 -22.52
N PRO A 99 -9.98 2.29 -22.21
CA PRO A 99 -9.89 0.86 -22.49
C PRO A 99 -11.01 0.14 -21.74
N GLU A 100 -11.71 -0.75 -22.43
CA GLU A 100 -12.73 -1.58 -21.81
C GLU A 100 -12.09 -2.46 -20.72
N PRO A 101 -12.79 -2.68 -19.59
CA PRO A 101 -12.30 -3.58 -18.56
C PRO A 101 -12.07 -4.97 -19.16
N ALA A 102 -10.91 -5.56 -18.86
CA ALA A 102 -10.56 -6.88 -19.35
C ALA A 102 -11.65 -7.90 -18.95
N PRO A 103 -12.04 -8.83 -19.84
CA PRO A 103 -13.05 -9.83 -19.53
C PRO A 103 -12.60 -10.67 -18.33
N VAL A 104 -13.55 -11.06 -17.49
CA VAL A 104 -13.32 -11.80 -16.23
C VAL A 104 -12.53 -13.10 -16.47
N ASP A 105 -12.72 -13.72 -17.63
CA ASP A 105 -12.03 -14.96 -18.04
C ASP A 105 -10.52 -14.78 -18.27
N ALA A 106 -10.04 -13.54 -18.45
CA ALA A 106 -8.64 -13.22 -18.62
C ALA A 106 -7.90 -12.99 -17.29
N LEU A 107 -8.62 -12.91 -16.17
CA LEU A 107 -8.01 -12.74 -14.85
C LEU A 107 -7.52 -14.09 -14.31
N PRO A 108 -6.26 -14.20 -13.84
CA PRO A 108 -5.76 -15.43 -13.24
C PRO A 108 -6.61 -15.78 -12.01
N GLN A 109 -7.22 -16.97 -12.01
CA GLN A 109 -8.11 -17.45 -10.94
C GLN A 109 -7.47 -17.41 -9.53
N ALA A 110 -6.14 -17.40 -9.45
CA ALA A 110 -5.37 -17.24 -8.21
C ALA A 110 -5.58 -15.88 -7.50
N ALA A 111 -6.13 -14.86 -8.19
CA ALA A 111 -6.36 -13.53 -7.60
C ALA A 111 -7.73 -13.37 -6.93
N LEU A 112 -8.64 -14.35 -7.09
CA LEU A 112 -9.98 -14.33 -6.50
C LEU A 112 -10.00 -15.23 -5.26
N PRO A 113 -9.93 -14.69 -4.03
CA PRO A 113 -10.09 -15.50 -2.84
C PRO A 113 -11.51 -16.08 -2.83
N SER A 114 -11.63 -17.41 -2.88
CA SER A 114 -12.92 -18.11 -2.94
C SER A 114 -13.77 -17.93 -1.69
N ASN A 115 -13.15 -17.53 -0.56
CA ASN A 115 -13.83 -17.09 0.65
C ASN A 115 -12.82 -16.38 1.59
N PRO A 116 -12.98 -15.10 1.94
CA PRO A 116 -12.07 -14.43 2.87
C PRO A 116 -12.11 -15.04 4.29
N ALA A 117 -13.20 -15.70 4.68
CA ALA A 117 -13.31 -16.37 5.97
C ALA A 117 -12.52 -17.70 6.04
N ALA A 118 -12.42 -18.42 4.92
CA ALA A 118 -11.57 -19.62 4.83
C ALA A 118 -10.08 -19.25 4.78
N ALA A 119 -9.73 -18.18 4.06
CA ALA A 119 -8.35 -17.67 4.04
C ALA A 119 -7.90 -17.13 5.40
N ALA A 120 -8.79 -16.58 6.23
CA ALA A 120 -8.45 -16.13 7.58
C ALA A 120 -8.16 -17.28 8.56
N ALA A 121 -8.60 -18.50 8.26
CA ALA A 121 -8.36 -19.69 9.08
C ALA A 121 -7.07 -20.45 8.69
N ASP A 122 -6.67 -20.39 7.42
CA ASP A 122 -5.48 -21.10 6.91
C ASP A 122 -4.18 -20.24 6.88
N ASP A 123 -4.26 -18.90 6.85
CA ASP A 123 -3.09 -18.01 6.69
C ASP A 123 -2.65 -17.34 8.02
N ALA A 124 -2.51 -18.11 9.10
CA ALA A 124 -2.04 -17.58 10.38
C ALA A 124 -0.54 -17.17 10.39
N ASP A 125 0.24 -17.46 9.34
CA ASP A 125 1.71 -17.34 9.39
C ASP A 125 2.38 -16.47 8.31
N ILE A 126 1.63 -15.81 7.41
CA ILE A 126 2.23 -14.86 6.44
C ILE A 126 1.49 -13.52 6.49
N PRO A 127 2.12 -12.42 6.98
CA PRO A 127 1.54 -11.10 6.89
C PRO A 127 1.65 -10.60 5.44
N VAL A 128 0.78 -11.09 4.56
CA VAL A 128 0.52 -10.44 3.29
C VAL A 128 -0.19 -9.14 3.61
N VAL A 129 0.55 -8.03 3.67
CA VAL A 129 -0.02 -6.69 3.79
C VAL A 129 -0.90 -6.47 2.56
N ARG A 130 -2.20 -6.71 2.72
CA ARG A 130 -3.22 -6.49 1.68
C ARG A 130 -3.35 -4.98 1.48
N GLU A 131 -2.44 -4.41 0.69
CA GLU A 131 -2.56 -3.03 0.23
C GLU A 131 -3.84 -2.92 -0.60
N SER A 132 -4.71 -1.97 -0.24
CA SER A 132 -5.98 -1.81 -0.93
C SER A 132 -5.75 -1.48 -2.41
N PRO A 133 -6.60 -1.96 -3.34
CA PRO A 133 -6.44 -1.71 -4.77
C PRO A 133 -6.30 -0.22 -5.10
N ARG A 134 -6.97 0.64 -4.32
CA ARG A 134 -6.84 2.11 -4.36
C ARG A 134 -5.40 2.59 -4.13
N VAL A 135 -4.69 2.00 -3.16
CA VAL A 135 -3.30 2.34 -2.85
C VAL A 135 -2.37 1.93 -3.99
N ILE A 136 -2.62 0.77 -4.61
CA ILE A 136 -1.85 0.29 -5.76
C ILE A 136 -2.05 1.23 -6.96
N LEU A 137 -3.31 1.61 -7.24
CA LEU A 137 -3.63 2.57 -8.31
C LEU A 137 -3.07 3.97 -8.03
N ALA A 138 -3.17 4.47 -6.80
CA ALA A 138 -2.61 5.77 -6.41
C ALA A 138 -1.08 5.79 -6.57
N ARG A 139 -0.39 4.71 -6.15
CA ARG A 139 1.06 4.57 -6.30
C ARG A 139 1.48 4.42 -7.77
N ALA A 140 0.69 3.73 -8.58
CA ALA A 140 0.91 3.64 -10.02
C ALA A 140 0.71 5.00 -10.70
N ALA A 141 -0.34 5.74 -10.34
CA ALA A 141 -0.60 7.10 -10.82
C ALA A 141 0.54 8.05 -10.44
N GLU A 142 1.07 7.96 -9.22
CA GLU A 142 2.22 8.74 -8.76
C GLU A 142 3.48 8.42 -9.58
N ARG A 143 3.79 7.14 -9.83
CA ARG A 143 4.90 6.75 -10.71
C ARG A 143 4.73 7.26 -12.15
N ILE A 144 3.51 7.25 -12.67
CA ILE A 144 3.20 7.78 -14.00
C ILE A 144 3.33 9.31 -14.01
N ASP A 145 2.88 10.02 -12.99
CA ASP A 145 3.02 11.48 -12.92
C ASP A 145 4.49 11.91 -12.82
N VAL A 146 5.32 11.18 -12.07
CA VAL A 146 6.78 11.42 -12.00
C VAL A 146 7.48 11.19 -13.35
N THR A 147 7.03 10.21 -14.14
CA THR A 147 7.61 9.90 -15.46
C THR A 147 7.10 10.80 -16.58
N VAL A 148 5.82 11.18 -16.55
CA VAL A 148 5.14 12.01 -17.56
C VAL A 148 5.41 13.51 -17.33
N ARG A 149 5.48 13.92 -16.06
CA ARG A 149 5.89 15.26 -15.63
C ARG A 149 7.14 15.13 -14.76
N PRO A 150 8.31 14.83 -15.36
CA PRO A 150 9.55 14.94 -14.60
C PRO A 150 9.59 16.35 -14.01
N ALA A 151 9.94 16.45 -12.73
CA ALA A 151 10.03 17.64 -11.86
C ALA A 151 10.56 18.95 -12.48
N ALA A 152 11.04 18.92 -13.73
CA ALA A 152 11.47 20.03 -14.57
C ALA A 152 10.47 21.18 -14.79
N ARG A 153 9.22 21.11 -14.32
CA ARG A 153 8.23 22.20 -14.48
C ARG A 153 7.56 22.71 -13.20
N ARG A 154 7.94 22.21 -12.01
CA ARG A 154 7.48 22.82 -10.76
C ARG A 154 8.43 23.97 -10.41
N ALA A 155 8.01 25.18 -10.76
CA ALA A 155 8.69 26.40 -10.35
C ALA A 155 8.82 26.42 -8.81
N LEU A 156 10.00 26.83 -8.33
CA LEU A 156 10.26 26.98 -6.90
C LEU A 156 9.15 27.82 -6.24
N PRO A 157 8.61 27.41 -5.08
CA PRO A 157 7.61 28.20 -4.38
C PRO A 157 8.16 29.61 -4.13
N ARG A 158 7.37 30.66 -4.42
CA ARG A 158 7.82 32.08 -4.32
C ARG A 158 8.47 32.44 -2.98
N ARG A 159 8.13 31.72 -1.90
CA ARG A 159 8.72 31.88 -0.56
C ARG A 159 10.15 31.35 -0.42
N ALA A 160 10.60 30.45 -1.31
CA ALA A 160 11.96 29.91 -1.30
C ALA A 160 12.98 30.84 -1.97
N LEU A 161 12.53 31.73 -2.88
CA LEU A 161 13.39 32.69 -3.59
C LEU A 161 14.22 33.61 -2.66
N PRO A 162 13.67 34.21 -1.59
CA PRO A 162 14.46 35.06 -0.69
C PRO A 162 15.43 34.26 0.21
N LEU A 163 15.24 32.95 0.38
CA LEU A 163 16.12 32.12 1.22
C LEU A 163 17.38 31.65 0.48
N LEU A 164 17.31 31.53 -0.85
CA LEU A 164 18.45 31.12 -1.69
C LEU A 164 19.72 31.98 -1.53
N PRO A 165 19.67 33.33 -1.53
CA PRO A 165 20.87 34.14 -1.33
C PRO A 165 21.47 33.97 0.07
N LEU A 166 20.63 33.72 1.09
CA LEU A 166 21.08 33.51 2.48
C LEU A 166 21.81 32.17 2.62
N VAL A 167 21.28 31.12 1.99
CA VAL A 167 21.95 29.80 1.93
C VAL A 167 23.28 29.91 1.16
N GLY A 168 23.28 30.61 0.02
CA GLY A 168 24.51 30.85 -0.76
C GLY A 168 25.56 31.62 0.05
N ALA A 169 25.15 32.69 0.74
CA ALA A 169 26.03 33.49 1.59
C ALA A 169 26.59 32.69 2.78
N LEU A 170 25.77 31.86 3.44
CA LEU A 170 26.17 31.06 4.60
C LEU A 170 27.20 29.99 4.20
N ILE A 171 26.97 29.30 3.08
CA ILE A 171 27.91 28.29 2.56
C ILE A 171 29.21 28.96 2.13
N ALA A 172 29.13 30.08 1.40
CA ALA A 172 30.30 30.83 0.97
C ALA A 172 31.14 31.33 2.17
N ALA A 173 30.50 31.85 3.22
CA ALA A 173 31.16 32.29 4.44
C ALA A 173 31.86 31.13 5.17
N LEU A 174 31.22 29.96 5.28
CA LEU A 174 31.84 28.77 5.87
C LEU A 174 33.05 28.30 5.07
N THR A 175 32.94 28.24 3.73
CA THR A 175 34.08 27.88 2.87
C THR A 175 35.21 28.92 2.92
N GLY A 176 34.88 30.21 3.02
CA GLY A 176 35.84 31.29 3.17
C GLY A 176 36.57 31.24 4.52
N LEU A 177 35.87 30.92 5.60
CA LEU A 177 36.46 30.69 6.93
C LEU A 177 37.44 29.51 6.92
N LEU A 178 37.04 28.39 6.31
CA LEU A 178 37.91 27.22 6.15
C LEU A 178 39.14 27.53 5.30
N ALA A 179 38.96 28.26 4.18
CA ALA A 179 40.06 28.68 3.31
C ALA A 179 41.04 29.62 4.05
N SER A 180 40.51 30.60 4.78
CA SER A 180 41.29 31.51 5.63
C SER A 180 42.08 30.76 6.71
N GLY A 181 41.43 29.80 7.38
CA GLY A 181 42.08 28.91 8.34
C GLY A 181 43.24 28.14 7.70
N LEU A 182 43.02 27.53 6.53
CA LEU A 182 44.06 26.81 5.79
C LEU A 182 45.24 27.71 5.41
N VAL A 183 44.98 28.92 4.93
CA VAL A 183 46.04 29.89 4.57
C VAL A 183 46.84 30.31 5.80
N THR A 184 46.15 30.54 6.93
CA THR A 184 46.77 30.93 8.20
C THR A 184 47.64 29.78 8.75
N PHE A 185 47.13 28.55 8.79
CA PHE A 185 47.89 27.36 9.18
C PHE A 185 49.05 27.05 8.23
N GLY A 186 48.92 27.33 6.93
CA GLY A 186 50.01 27.17 5.96
C GLY A 186 51.22 28.08 6.21
N SER A 187 51.04 29.16 6.98
CA SER A 187 52.11 30.12 7.32
C SER A 187 52.94 29.75 8.55
N THR A 188 52.56 28.72 9.33
CA THR A 188 53.22 28.37 10.60
C THR A 188 54.51 27.54 10.43
N GLY A 189 55.07 27.47 9.22
CA GLY A 189 56.39 26.87 8.97
C GLY A 189 56.43 25.34 8.97
N VAL A 190 55.28 24.67 8.94
CA VAL A 190 55.19 23.20 8.87
C VAL A 190 55.70 22.71 7.51
N TRP A 191 56.39 21.57 7.48
CA TRP A 191 56.83 20.93 6.24
C TRP A 191 55.61 20.59 5.37
N GLY A 192 55.50 21.22 4.19
CA GLY A 192 54.31 21.16 3.33
C GLY A 192 53.37 22.38 3.39
N GLY A 193 53.68 23.41 4.19
CA GLY A 193 52.85 24.62 4.35
C GLY A 193 52.57 25.39 3.06
N SER A 194 53.49 25.36 2.08
CA SER A 194 53.29 25.97 0.75
C SER A 194 52.16 25.29 -0.05
N VAL A 195 52.03 23.96 0.05
CA VAL A 195 50.96 23.18 -0.59
C VAL A 195 49.62 23.45 0.09
N ILE A 196 49.59 23.48 1.42
CA ILE A 196 48.40 23.80 2.21
C ILE A 196 47.91 25.22 1.90
N ARG A 197 48.85 26.17 1.76
CA ARG A 197 48.55 27.55 1.37
C ARG A 197 48.00 27.64 -0.05
N GLY A 198 48.57 26.91 -1.00
CA GLY A 198 48.05 26.81 -2.37
C GLY A 198 46.62 26.27 -2.43
N LEU A 199 46.33 25.23 -1.64
CA LEU A 199 44.97 24.68 -1.46
C LEU A 199 44.01 25.69 -0.84
N GLY A 200 44.47 26.47 0.15
CA GLY A 200 43.68 27.55 0.75
C GLY A 200 43.27 28.63 -0.26
N TRP A 201 44.19 29.06 -1.12
CA TRP A 201 43.90 30.01 -2.20
C TRP A 201 42.92 29.44 -3.25
N LEU A 202 43.09 28.17 -3.64
CA LEU A 202 42.16 27.49 -4.54
C LEU A 202 40.76 27.38 -3.92
N ALA A 203 40.67 27.01 -2.65
CA ALA A 203 39.40 26.95 -1.91
C ALA A 203 38.73 28.32 -1.81
N PHE A 204 39.51 29.39 -1.62
CA PHE A 204 39.00 30.77 -1.60
C PHE A 204 38.41 31.21 -2.95
N LEU A 205 39.04 30.79 -4.05
CA LEU A 205 38.59 31.09 -5.41
C LEU A 205 37.32 30.33 -5.78
N VAL A 206 37.16 29.11 -5.25
CA VAL A 206 35.98 28.25 -5.50
C VAL A 206 34.83 28.56 -4.52
N ALA A 207 35.10 29.18 -3.37
CA ALA A 207 34.11 29.45 -2.31
C ALA A 207 32.79 30.08 -2.79
N PRO A 208 32.75 31.09 -3.68
CA PRO A 208 31.49 31.67 -4.16
C PRO A 208 30.63 30.67 -4.97
N SER A 209 31.25 29.67 -5.58
CA SER A 209 30.59 28.67 -6.44
C SER A 209 30.17 27.40 -5.67
N ALA A 210 30.74 27.16 -4.49
CA ALA A 210 30.47 25.97 -3.67
C ALA A 210 29.01 25.87 -3.18
N GLY A 211 28.30 27.00 -3.10
CA GLY A 211 26.88 27.05 -2.71
C GLY A 211 25.93 26.43 -3.74
N VAL A 212 26.29 26.42 -5.02
CA VAL A 212 25.43 25.95 -6.13
C VAL A 212 25.09 24.46 -6.06
N PRO A 213 26.07 23.53 -5.95
CA PRO A 213 25.76 22.10 -5.88
C PRO A 213 24.97 21.73 -4.62
N VAL A 214 25.27 22.38 -3.48
CA VAL A 214 24.56 22.13 -2.22
C VAL A 214 23.11 22.63 -2.29
N ALA A 215 22.89 23.82 -2.84
CA ALA A 215 21.54 24.35 -3.08
C ALA A 215 20.75 23.48 -4.06
N ALA A 216 21.40 22.93 -5.10
CA ALA A 216 20.79 22.02 -6.04
C ALA A 216 20.37 20.69 -5.39
N VAL A 217 21.24 20.09 -4.56
CA VAL A 217 20.91 18.86 -3.82
C VAL A 217 19.79 19.10 -2.80
N PHE A 218 19.81 20.23 -2.11
CA PHE A 218 18.77 20.58 -1.14
C PHE A 218 17.42 20.84 -1.82
N ALA A 219 17.41 21.57 -2.94
CA ALA A 219 16.20 21.80 -3.74
C ALA A 219 15.64 20.49 -4.29
N HIS A 220 16.50 19.58 -4.73
CA HIS A 220 16.06 18.28 -5.25
C HIS A 220 15.50 17.38 -4.15
N ARG A 221 16.20 17.24 -3.02
CA ARG A 221 15.79 16.34 -1.93
C ARG A 221 14.57 16.83 -1.14
N ARG A 222 14.43 18.15 -0.94
CA ARG A 222 13.41 18.71 -0.05
C ARG A 222 12.19 19.26 -0.79
N LEU A 223 12.38 19.75 -2.02
CA LEU A 223 11.33 20.45 -2.77
C LEU A 223 10.95 19.72 -4.06
N GLU A 224 11.62 18.61 -4.40
CA GLU A 224 11.45 17.88 -5.66
C GLU A 224 11.46 18.81 -6.88
N ALA A 225 12.19 19.92 -6.80
CA ALA A 225 12.20 20.98 -7.80
C ALA A 225 13.60 21.16 -8.37
N LYS A 226 13.69 21.46 -9.67
CA LYS A 226 14.95 21.88 -10.28
C LYS A 226 15.26 23.32 -9.89
N LEU A 227 16.52 23.60 -9.58
CA LEU A 227 16.99 24.95 -9.35
C LEU A 227 17.00 25.70 -10.69
N ASP A 228 16.06 26.63 -10.88
CA ASP A 228 15.99 27.45 -12.08
C ASP A 228 17.26 28.32 -12.23
N ILE A 229 17.57 28.76 -13.47
CA ILE A 229 18.70 29.65 -13.78
C ILE A 229 18.72 30.90 -12.87
N GLY A 230 17.53 31.44 -12.53
CA GLY A 230 17.41 32.55 -11.59
C GLY A 230 17.80 32.18 -10.16
N GLY A 231 17.50 30.95 -9.71
CA GLY A 231 17.92 30.43 -8.41
C GLY A 231 19.43 30.23 -8.31
N VAL A 232 20.06 29.71 -9.38
CA VAL A 232 21.52 29.63 -9.49
C VAL A 232 22.14 31.03 -9.38
N GLY A 233 21.61 32.01 -10.12
CA GLY A 233 22.07 33.40 -10.07
C GLY A 233 21.95 34.03 -8.69
N LEU A 234 20.84 33.81 -7.99
CA LEU A 234 20.63 34.31 -6.61
C LEU A 234 21.60 33.68 -5.60
N THR A 235 21.89 32.38 -5.72
CA THR A 235 22.88 31.73 -4.85
C THR A 235 24.29 32.25 -5.08
N LEU A 236 24.67 32.48 -6.35
CA LEU A 236 25.96 33.07 -6.71
C LEU A 236 26.07 34.51 -6.23
N LEU A 237 25.02 35.31 -6.37
CA LEU A 237 24.99 36.70 -5.88
C LEU A 237 25.23 36.75 -4.37
N GLY A 238 24.54 35.89 -3.60
CA GLY A 238 24.76 35.78 -2.16
C GLY A 238 26.20 35.38 -1.80
N GLY A 239 26.78 34.44 -2.56
CA GLY A 239 28.18 34.04 -2.40
C GLY A 239 29.18 35.15 -2.72
N MET A 240 28.95 35.93 -3.78
CA MET A 240 29.79 37.09 -4.11
C MET A 240 29.69 38.19 -3.07
N ILE A 241 28.49 38.51 -2.57
CA ILE A 241 28.29 39.50 -1.51
C ILE A 241 29.05 39.07 -0.25
N ALA A 242 28.93 37.82 0.17
CA ALA A 242 29.67 37.29 1.31
C ALA A 242 31.18 37.38 1.12
N ALA A 243 31.70 37.02 -0.06
CA ALA A 243 33.12 37.13 -0.38
C ALA A 243 33.62 38.59 -0.35
N THR A 244 32.83 39.54 -0.88
CA THR A 244 33.17 40.97 -0.85
C THR A 244 33.19 41.52 0.58
N LEU A 245 32.20 41.18 1.41
CA LEU A 245 32.17 41.58 2.81
C LEU A 245 33.33 40.98 3.61
N MET A 246 33.67 39.72 3.34
CA MET A 246 34.81 39.07 3.99
C MET A 246 36.14 39.73 3.58
N SER A 247 36.29 40.06 2.30
CA SER A 247 37.46 40.80 1.79
C SER A 247 37.58 42.19 2.42
N LEU A 248 36.46 42.91 2.58
CA LEU A 248 36.42 44.20 3.26
C LEU A 248 36.76 44.06 4.75
N ALA A 249 36.25 43.03 5.42
CA ALA A 249 36.57 42.77 6.82
C ALA A 249 38.07 42.48 7.03
N PHE A 250 38.68 41.68 6.14
CA PHE A 250 40.13 41.44 6.16
C PHE A 250 40.95 42.69 5.87
N ALA A 251 40.50 43.53 4.94
CA ALA A 251 41.15 44.80 4.62
C ALA A 251 41.03 45.82 5.75
N ALA A 252 39.96 45.78 6.54
CA ALA A 252 39.77 46.65 7.70
C ALA A 252 40.52 46.19 8.96
N SER A 253 40.91 44.91 9.03
CA SER A 253 41.66 44.34 10.16
C SER A 253 43.19 44.35 10.00
N ASN A 254 43.69 44.68 8.80
CA ASN A 254 45.11 44.89 8.51
C ASN A 254 45.41 46.39 8.40
#